data_AF-A0A352AG58-F1
#
_entry.id   AF-A0A352AG58-F1
#
_cell.length_a   1.000
_cell.length_b   1.000
_cell.length_c   1.000
_cell.angle_alpha   90.00
_cell.angle_beta   90.00
_cell.angle_gamma   90.00
#
_symmetry.space_group_name_H-M   'P 1'
#
loop_
_entity.id
_entity.type
_entity.pdbx_description
1 polymer ?
#
loop_
_entity_poly.entity_id
_entity_poly.type
_entity_poly.pdbx_seq_one_letter_code
_entity_poly.pdbx_strand_id
1 'polypeptide(L)' 'MVTQKVHRWEISSSSSQLPYLFAETMKKGQISFADWYELITTPLDKAFNAEDEDAITRMIYGVRHGFVKVVEKI' A
#
# COMPACT_ATOMS: atom_id res chain seq x y z
N MET A 1 -16.70 -25.02 -8.99
CA MET A 1 -16.83 -23.58 -8.69
C MET A 1 -15.76 -23.25 -7.66
N VAL A 2 -14.69 -22.55 -8.06
CA VAL A 2 -13.58 -22.21 -7.18
C VAL A 2 -13.91 -20.89 -6.49
N THR A 3 -14.19 -20.97 -5.20
CA THR A 3 -14.41 -19.80 -4.34
C THR A 3 -13.09 -19.06 -4.20
N GLN A 4 -12.91 -17.96 -4.93
CA GLN A 4 -11.81 -17.03 -4.69
C GLN A 4 -12.01 -16.44 -3.30
N LYS A 5 -11.22 -16.92 -2.33
CA LYS A 5 -11.03 -16.21 -1.06
C LYS A 5 -10.30 -14.91 -1.38
N VAL A 6 -11.07 -13.84 -1.56
CA VAL A 6 -10.54 -12.48 -1.51
C VAL A 6 -10.03 -12.31 -0.08
N HIS A 7 -8.71 -12.39 0.11
CA HIS A 7 -8.10 -11.92 1.34
C HIS A 7 -8.41 -10.44 1.44
N ARG A 8 -9.37 -10.10 2.28
CA ARG A 8 -9.59 -8.73 2.72
C ARG A 8 -8.41 -8.43 3.65
N TRP A 9 -7.37 -7.82 3.10
CA TRP A 9 -6.22 -7.37 3.87
C TRP A 9 -6.74 -6.23 4.73
N GLU A 10 -7.14 -6.54 5.96
CA GLU A 10 -7.13 -5.54 7.01
C GLU A 10 -5.65 -5.19 7.17
N ILE A 11 -5.27 -3.99 6.70
CA ILE A 11 -3.96 -3.40 6.97
C ILE A 11 -3.95 -3.14 8.47
N SER A 12 -3.65 -4.19 9.23
CA SER A 12 -3.38 -4.04 10.64
C SER A 12 -2.14 -3.15 10.73
N SER A 13 -2.18 -2.17 11.63
CA SER A 13 -1.12 -1.21 11.94
C SER A 13 0.18 -1.85 12.50
N SER A 14 0.39 -3.14 12.22
CA SER A 14 1.66 -3.84 12.30
C SER A 14 2.56 -3.38 11.15
N SER A 15 3.73 -2.83 11.51
CA SER A 15 4.77 -2.38 10.56
C SER A 15 5.21 -3.47 9.57
N SER A 16 4.90 -4.75 9.85
CA SER A 16 5.22 -5.89 9.00
C SER A 16 4.49 -5.95 7.66
N GLN A 17 3.43 -5.17 7.44
CA GLN A 17 2.60 -5.29 6.22
C GLN A 17 2.95 -4.27 5.12
N LEU A 18 3.61 -3.16 5.47
CA LEU A 18 3.96 -2.07 4.54
C LEU A 18 4.96 -2.51 3.44
N PRO A 19 6.05 -3.23 3.76
CA PRO A 19 6.97 -3.74 2.74
C PRO A 19 6.30 -4.71 1.77
N TYR A 20 5.34 -5.50 2.25
CA TYR A 20 4.57 -6.43 1.41
C TYR A 20 3.64 -5.68 0.46
N LEU A 21 2.86 -4.73 0.97
CA LEU A 21 2.00 -3.86 0.16
C LEU A 21 2.83 -3.13 -0.90
N PHE A 22 4.02 -2.64 -0.53
CA PHE A 22 4.94 -2.02 -1.46
C PHE A 22 5.34 -2.97 -2.60
N ALA A 23 5.84 -4.16 -2.26
CA ALA A 23 6.28 -5.14 -3.26
C ALA A 23 5.13 -5.58 -4.19
N GLU A 24 3.94 -5.82 -3.65
CA GLU A 24 2.76 -6.18 -4.45
C GLU A 24 2.33 -5.04 -5.37
N THR A 25 2.28 -3.81 -4.86
CA THR A 25 1.87 -2.64 -5.63
C THR A 25 2.82 -2.37 -6.78
N MET A 26 4.13 -2.42 -6.52
CA MET A 26 5.15 -2.22 -7.55
C MET A 26 5.10 -3.34 -8.61
N LYS A 27 4.79 -4.58 -8.20
CA LYS A 27 4.62 -5.71 -9.13
C LYS A 27 3.36 -5.56 -10.00
N LYS A 28 2.25 -5.10 -9.43
CA LYS A 28 0.97 -4.94 -10.14
C LYS A 28 0.88 -3.62 -10.92
N GLY A 29 1.69 -2.62 -10.56
CA GLY A 29 1.60 -1.25 -11.06
C GLY A 29 0.33 -0.54 -10.62
N GLN A 30 -0.36 -1.05 -9.60
CA GLN A 30 -1.66 -0.56 -9.14
C GLN A 30 -1.79 -0.71 -7.62
N ILE A 31 -2.48 0.25 -7.00
CA ILE A 31 -2.85 0.25 -5.59
C ILE A 31 -4.32 0.62 -5.45
N SER A 32 -5.04 0.02 -4.49
CA SER A 32 -6.43 0.39 -4.26
C SER A 32 -6.49 1.77 -3.60
N PHE A 33 -7.57 2.51 -3.84
CA PHE A 33 -7.78 3.81 -3.21
C PHE A 33 -7.81 3.69 -1.68
N ALA A 34 -8.40 2.61 -1.15
CA ALA A 34 -8.45 2.35 0.29
C ALA A 34 -7.03 2.17 0.88
N ASP A 35 -6.22 1.30 0.28
CA ASP A 35 -4.85 1.04 0.76
C ASP A 35 -3.97 2.29 0.61
N TRP A 36 -4.14 3.04 -0.49
CA TRP A 36 -3.44 4.30 -0.71
C TRP A 36 -3.82 5.35 0.33
N TYR A 37 -5.12 5.51 0.60
CA TYR A 37 -5.63 6.46 1.58
C TYR A 37 -5.10 6.13 2.98
N GLU A 38 -5.21 4.86 3.40
CA GLU A 38 -4.70 4.40 4.68
C GLU A 38 -3.19 4.68 4.82
N LEU A 39 -2.41 4.39 3.77
CA LEU A 39 -0.96 4.61 3.78
C LEU A 39 -0.56 6.08 3.96
N ILE A 40 -1.26 7.01 3.32
CA ILE A 40 -0.95 8.45 3.43
C ILE A 40 -1.50 9.10 4.70
N THR A 41 -2.50 8.50 5.36
CA THR A 41 -3.06 9.01 6.63
C THR A 41 -2.47 8.35 7.88
N THR A 42 -1.92 7.14 7.77
CA THR A 42 -1.23 6.43 8.87
C THR A 42 -0.16 7.25 9.62
N PRO A 43 0.70 8.08 8.97
CA PRO A 43 1.72 8.84 9.69
C PRO A 43 1.14 9.89 10.66
N LEU A 44 -0.18 10.14 10.66
CA LEU A 44 -0.84 11.00 11.66
C LEU A 44 -0.97 10.32 13.03
N ASP A 45 -1.00 8.99 13.08
CA ASP A 45 -1.28 8.22 14.30
C ASP A 45 -0.05 7.49 14.87
N LYS A 46 1.00 7.25 14.06
CA LYS A 46 2.20 6.51 14.48
C LYS A 46 3.43 6.91 13.68
N ALA A 47 4.56 7.11 14.36
CA ALA A 47 5.84 7.34 13.70
C ALA A 47 6.32 6.06 12.97
N PHE A 48 6.71 6.22 11.72
CA PHE A 48 7.31 5.15 10.92
C PHE A 48 8.76 4.92 11.32
N ASN A 49 9.27 3.71 11.06
CA ASN A 49 10.71 3.47 11.06
C ASN A 49 11.31 3.87 9.69
N ALA A 50 12.64 3.90 9.59
CA ALA A 50 13.31 4.33 8.36
C ALA A 50 12.99 3.47 7.12
N GLU A 51 12.70 2.17 7.28
CA GLU A 51 12.33 1.28 6.17
C GLU A 51 10.92 1.58 5.67
N ASP A 52 9.98 1.80 6.58
CA ASP A 52 8.62 2.21 6.27
C ASP A 52 8.61 3.59 5.56
N GLU A 53 9.44 4.54 6.01
CA GLU A 53 9.59 5.85 5.38
C GLU A 53 10.12 5.76 3.95
N ASP A 54 11.14 4.93 3.69
CA ASP A 54 11.67 4.72 2.33
C ASP A 54 10.60 4.07 1.42
N ALA A 55 9.89 3.05 1.93
CA ALA A 55 8.83 2.38 1.18
C ALA A 55 7.69 3.35 0.79
N ILE A 56 7.24 4.18 1.74
CA ILE A 56 6.20 5.19 1.51
C ILE A 56 6.68 6.26 0.54
N THR A 57 7.91 6.76 0.71
CA THR A 57 8.48 7.77 -0.18
C THR A 57 8.53 7.26 -1.62
N ARG A 58 8.98 6.01 -1.82
CA ARG A 58 9.00 5.37 -3.14
C ARG A 58 7.61 5.15 -3.70
N MET A 59 6.63 4.81 -2.86
CA MET A 59 5.25 4.66 -3.28
C MET A 59 4.64 5.98 -3.76
N ILE A 60 4.84 7.05 -3.00
CA ILE A 60 4.41 8.41 -3.36
C ILE A 60 5.04 8.84 -4.68
N TYR A 61 6.34 8.59 -4.85
CA TYR A 61 7.02 8.84 -6.12
C TYR A 61 6.38 8.03 -7.26
N GLY A 62 6.15 6.73 -7.06
CA GLY A 62 5.52 5.83 -8.02
C GLY A 62 4.16 6.32 -8.50
N VAL A 63 3.30 6.74 -7.57
CA VAL A 63 1.97 7.26 -7.88
C VAL A 63 2.05 8.60 -8.61
N ARG A 64 2.85 9.54 -8.09
CA ARG A 64 2.98 10.90 -8.65
C ARG A 64 3.53 10.91 -10.07
N HIS A 65 4.39 9.96 -10.41
CA HIS A 65 5.00 9.84 -11.74
C HIS A 65 4.28 8.84 -12.65
N GLY A 66 3.17 8.24 -12.20
CA GLY A 66 2.35 7.36 -13.02
C GLY A 66 2.91 5.94 -13.21
N PHE A 67 3.92 5.54 -12.44
CA PHE A 67 4.41 4.16 -12.37
C PHE A 67 3.42 3.24 -11.65
N VAL A 68 2.65 3.80 -10.71
CA VAL A 68 1.58 3.13 -9.98
C VAL A 68 0.27 3.90 -10.20
N LYS A 69 -0.79 3.20 -10.58
CA LYS A 69 -2.13 3.78 -10.70
C LYS A 69 -2.95 3.51 -9.43
N VAL A 70 -3.59 4.56 -8.90
CA VAL A 70 -4.60 4.39 -7.85
C VAL A 70 -5.92 3.99 -8.51
N VAL A 71 -6.50 2.87 -8.08
CA VAL A 71 -7.74 2.31 -8.63
C VAL A 71 -8.78 2.11 -7.53
N GLU A 72 -10.08 2.17 -7.82
CA GLU A 72 -11.11 2.00 -6.77
C GLU A 72 -11.11 0.60 -6.14
N LYS A 73 -10.81 -0.43 -6.93
CA LYS A 73 -10.77 -1.83 -6.48
C LYS A 73 -9.77 -2.63 -7.31
N ILE A 74 -9.00 -3.49 -6.65
CA ILE A 74 -8.10 -4.48 -7.26
C ILE A 74 -8.84 -5.82 -7.37
#